data_AF-A0A6N6RN75-F1
#
_entry.id   AF-A0A6N6RN75-F1
#
_cell.length_a   1.000
_cell.length_b   1.000
_cell.length_c   1.000
_cell.angle_alpha   90.00
_cell.angle_beta   90.00
_cell.angle_gamma   90.00
#
_symmetry.space_group_name_H-M   'P 1'
#
loop_
_entity.id
_entity.type
_entity.pdbx_description
1 polymer ?
#
loop_
_entity_poly.entity_id
_entity_poly.type
_entity_poly.pdbx_seq_one_letter_code
_entity_poly.pdbx_strand_id
1 'polypeptide(L)'
;RGNNNSVPAVIDSAMPGDVVIHNHPSGNLTPSEHDIHMASVFGDQGIGFYIVDNAASRVYVVVEPFSEREVEPLETDKLREFLLPGGGIARLMGEKFELRDEQLAMLETVAAAFNESRISLIEAGTGTGKTLSYLIPAVAWSLRNGERVVISTNTINLQEQLIEKDIPLVHEAFGGEFNYSLVKGMGNYLCLLRTETVNEGLFEIADDDEVGTITDILEWAKVTDDGSLSDLSFTPPDDVWDKVSAESDSCLRARCPYYSRCFFYKSRREIASSQLLVVNHHLLFSDLSIKGASEKSDAGILPPFKRVVFDEAHHITDAATSHFGMRATKYGIIRVLRRMKRKG
;
A
#
# COMPACT_ATOMS: atom_id res chain seq x y z
N ARG A 1 47.03 -2.75 0.80
CA ARG A 1 46.12 -3.13 -0.30
C ARG A 1 45.50 -1.83 -0.79
N GLY A 2 45.90 -1.35 -1.97
CA GLY A 2 45.61 0.01 -2.45
C GLY A 2 46.79 0.62 -3.21
N ASN A 3 46.58 1.79 -3.82
CA ASN A 3 47.60 2.63 -4.44
C ASN A 3 47.68 4.00 -3.73
N ASN A 4 48.51 4.91 -4.21
CA ASN A 4 48.71 6.24 -3.60
C ASN A 4 47.42 7.08 -3.49
N ASN A 5 46.39 6.74 -4.28
CA ASN A 5 45.18 7.55 -4.42
C ASN A 5 43.91 6.80 -4.01
N SER A 6 43.98 5.51 -3.68
CA SER A 6 42.79 4.68 -3.43
C SER A 6 43.12 3.42 -2.66
N VAL A 7 42.18 3.00 -1.82
CA VAL A 7 42.20 1.72 -1.13
C VAL A 7 40.86 1.01 -1.40
N PRO A 8 40.85 -0.31 -1.62
CA PRO A 8 39.61 -1.05 -1.78
C PRO A 8 38.85 -1.08 -0.45
N ALA A 9 37.59 -0.66 -0.48
CA ALA A 9 36.64 -0.89 0.60
C ALA A 9 36.16 -2.35 0.53
N VAL A 10 36.33 -3.11 1.61
CA VAL A 10 35.81 -4.48 1.70
C VAL A 10 34.41 -4.40 2.29
N ILE A 11 33.42 -4.83 1.51
CA ILE A 11 31.99 -4.61 1.79
C ILE A 11 31.35 -5.87 2.40
N ASP A 12 31.89 -7.06 2.12
CA ASP A 12 31.25 -8.36 2.38
C ASP A 12 31.01 -8.73 3.86
N SER A 13 31.47 -7.93 4.83
CA SER A 13 31.35 -8.24 6.25
C SER A 13 30.38 -7.36 7.04
N ALA A 14 29.84 -6.28 6.46
CA ALA A 14 28.97 -5.36 7.17
C ALA A 14 27.48 -5.73 6.99
N MET A 15 26.72 -5.67 8.07
CA MET A 15 25.28 -5.94 8.11
C MET A 15 24.49 -4.63 8.32
N PRO A 16 23.19 -4.57 7.93
CA PRO A 16 22.34 -3.42 8.26
C PRO A 16 22.40 -3.09 9.76
N GLY A 17 22.58 -1.81 10.09
CA GLY A 17 22.82 -1.35 11.46
C GLY A 17 24.31 -1.22 11.85
N ASP A 18 25.23 -1.85 11.11
CA ASP A 18 26.67 -1.63 11.30
C ASP A 18 27.11 -0.25 10.79
N VAL A 19 28.31 0.17 11.20
CA VAL A 19 28.92 1.42 10.75
C VAL A 19 30.29 1.16 10.12
N VAL A 20 30.47 1.63 8.90
CA VAL A 20 31.78 1.76 8.26
C VAL A 20 32.44 3.06 8.71
N ILE A 21 33.63 2.94 9.30
CA ILE A 21 34.43 4.07 9.75
C ILE A 21 35.56 4.32 8.75
N HIS A 22 35.51 5.47 8.07
CA HIS A 22 36.56 5.93 7.18
C HIS A 22 37.43 6.98 7.90
N ASN A 23 38.69 6.63 8.17
CA ASN A 23 39.63 7.59 8.75
C ASN A 23 40.18 8.54 7.68
N HIS A 24 40.06 9.85 7.90
CA HIS A 24 40.71 10.90 7.12
C HIS A 24 42.01 11.36 7.81
N PRO A 25 43.19 10.92 7.34
CA PRO A 25 44.44 11.18 8.05
C PRO A 25 44.87 12.65 8.04
N SER A 26 44.31 13.44 7.12
CA SER A 26 44.52 14.89 7.04
C SER A 26 43.84 15.65 8.18
N GLY A 27 42.90 15.02 8.89
CA GLY A 27 42.09 15.65 9.93
C GLY A 27 40.97 16.56 9.41
N ASN A 28 40.81 16.67 8.08
CA ASN A 28 39.67 17.30 7.44
C ASN A 28 38.56 16.26 7.22
N LEU A 29 37.42 16.42 7.87
CA LEU A 29 36.31 15.45 7.83
C LEU A 29 35.27 15.75 6.74
N THR A 30 35.47 16.78 5.92
CA THR A 30 34.56 17.05 4.79
C THR A 30 34.59 15.85 3.82
N PRO A 31 33.43 15.26 3.48
CA PRO A 31 33.35 14.14 2.56
C PRO A 31 33.81 14.54 1.15
N SER A 32 34.58 13.66 0.50
CA SER A 32 34.85 13.74 -0.93
C SER A 32 33.70 13.13 -1.75
N GLU A 33 33.69 13.34 -3.07
CA GLU A 33 32.73 12.67 -3.98
C GLU A 33 32.74 11.14 -3.84
N HIS A 34 33.91 10.54 -3.56
CA HIS A 34 34.03 9.10 -3.36
C HIS A 34 33.40 8.66 -2.02
N ASP A 35 33.55 9.48 -0.98
CA ASP A 35 32.91 9.23 0.32
C ASP A 35 31.40 9.29 0.21
N ILE A 36 30.86 10.28 -0.51
CA ILE A 36 29.42 10.39 -0.78
C ILE A 36 28.92 9.18 -1.57
N HIS A 37 29.64 8.77 -2.61
CA HIS A 37 29.27 7.60 -3.39
C HIS A 37 29.25 6.32 -2.55
N MET A 38 30.31 6.07 -1.76
CA MET A 38 30.37 4.91 -0.88
C MET A 38 29.30 4.97 0.22
N ALA A 39 29.09 6.14 0.83
CA ALA A 39 28.05 6.32 1.83
C ALA A 39 26.65 6.05 1.27
N SER A 40 26.36 6.40 0.01
CA SER A 40 25.10 6.04 -0.65
C SER A 40 24.98 4.52 -0.82
N VAL A 41 26.04 3.83 -1.26
CA VAL A 41 26.04 2.37 -1.42
C VAL A 41 25.81 1.66 -0.09
N PHE A 42 26.49 2.10 0.98
CA PHE A 42 26.30 1.55 2.32
C PHE A 42 24.93 1.90 2.90
N GLY A 43 24.45 3.14 2.68
CA GLY A 43 23.14 3.61 3.13
C GLY A 43 21.98 2.81 2.55
N ASP A 44 22.06 2.44 1.26
CA ASP A 44 21.05 1.57 0.61
C ASP A 44 20.99 0.17 1.23
N GLN A 45 22.05 -0.25 1.94
CA GLN A 45 22.12 -1.51 2.68
C GLN A 45 21.84 -1.32 4.18
N GLY A 46 21.45 -0.12 4.63
CA GLY A 46 21.23 0.20 6.03
C GLY A 46 22.51 0.30 6.88
N ILE A 47 23.68 0.37 6.24
CA ILE A 47 24.98 0.50 6.89
C ILE A 47 25.33 1.99 7.01
N GLY A 48 25.73 2.42 8.20
CA GLY A 48 26.17 3.78 8.46
C GLY A 48 27.56 4.04 7.88
N PHE A 49 27.85 5.29 7.49
CA PHE A 49 29.15 5.69 6.97
C PHE A 49 29.65 6.95 7.67
N TYR A 50 30.67 6.80 8.50
CA TYR A 50 31.21 7.86 9.33
C TYR A 50 32.65 8.18 8.91
N ILE A 51 32.98 9.47 8.85
CA ILE A 51 34.34 9.94 8.61
C ILE A 51 34.92 10.42 9.94
N VAL A 52 36.08 9.90 10.33
CA VAL A 52 36.76 10.26 11.59
C VAL A 52 38.16 10.79 11.35
N ASP A 53 38.71 11.52 12.32
CA ASP A 53 40.13 11.85 12.33
C ASP A 53 40.97 10.72 12.94
N ASN A 54 42.31 10.80 12.81
CA ASN A 54 43.22 9.74 13.27
C ASN A 54 43.05 9.36 14.75
N ALA A 55 42.61 10.32 15.58
CA ALA A 55 42.40 10.11 17.00
C ALA A 55 40.98 9.63 17.33
N ALA A 56 40.10 9.51 16.33
CA ALA A 56 38.66 9.28 16.47
C ALA A 56 38.00 10.28 17.45
N SER A 57 38.56 11.47 17.57
CA SER A 57 38.10 12.52 18.48
C SER A 57 36.99 13.37 17.88
N ARG A 58 36.89 13.38 16.56
CA ARG A 58 35.87 14.06 15.78
C ARG A 58 35.29 13.11 14.76
N VAL A 59 33.98 13.18 14.57
CA VAL A 59 33.22 12.37 13.63
C VAL A 59 32.34 13.27 12.77
N TYR A 60 32.30 12.97 11.48
CA TYR A 60 31.32 13.50 10.54
C TYR A 60 30.45 12.33 10.08
N VAL A 61 29.17 12.39 10.38
CA VAL A 61 28.20 11.37 10.00
C VAL A 61 27.69 11.69 8.60
N VAL A 62 28.08 10.88 7.61
CA VAL A 62 27.60 11.06 6.23
C VAL A 62 26.23 10.42 6.07
N VAL A 63 26.10 9.19 6.56
CA VAL A 63 24.84 8.42 6.61
C VAL A 63 24.77 7.73 7.97
N GLU A 64 23.65 7.88 8.67
CA GLU A 64 23.38 7.13 9.90
C GLU A 64 23.04 5.67 9.55
N PRO A 65 23.53 4.69 10.34
CA PRO A 65 23.13 3.30 10.16
C PRO A 65 21.63 3.18 10.39
N PHE A 66 20.99 2.41 9.53
CA PHE A 66 19.60 2.01 9.73
C PHE A 66 19.62 0.60 10.32
N SER A 67 19.51 0.49 11.64
CA SER A 67 19.24 -0.80 12.26
C SER A 67 17.80 -1.19 11.93
N GLU A 68 17.56 -2.43 11.49
CA GLU A 68 16.21 -2.98 11.55
C GLU A 68 15.72 -2.80 12.99
N ARG A 69 14.59 -2.10 13.17
CA ARG A 69 13.98 -1.94 14.48
C ARG A 69 13.84 -3.32 15.11
N GLU A 70 14.31 -3.47 16.35
CA GLU A 70 13.98 -4.67 17.12
C GLU A 70 12.47 -4.78 17.19
N VAL A 71 11.98 -5.94 16.77
CA VAL A 71 10.55 -6.23 16.76
C VAL A 71 10.06 -6.24 18.20
N GLU A 72 9.14 -5.33 18.51
CA GLU A 72 8.41 -5.32 19.76
C GLU A 72 7.23 -6.31 19.65
N PRO A 73 7.25 -7.41 20.42
CA PRO A 73 6.19 -8.40 20.36
C PRO A 73 4.87 -7.83 20.89
N LEU A 74 3.78 -8.30 20.31
CA LEU A 74 2.43 -8.03 20.79
C LEU A 74 2.21 -8.70 22.14
N GLU A 75 1.71 -7.91 23.09
CA GLU A 75 1.23 -8.40 24.39
C GLU A 75 -0.21 -8.88 24.24
N THR A 76 -0.37 -10.18 23.98
CA THR A 76 -1.68 -10.79 23.67
C THR A 76 -2.75 -10.47 24.72
N ASP A 77 -2.40 -10.47 26.02
CA ASP A 77 -3.36 -10.16 27.09
C ASP A 77 -3.92 -8.73 26.98
N LYS A 78 -3.08 -7.74 26.65
CA LYS A 78 -3.54 -6.36 26.41
C LYS A 78 -4.43 -6.25 25.18
N LEU A 79 -4.17 -7.05 24.14
CA LEU A 79 -5.02 -7.05 22.94
C LEU A 79 -6.40 -7.65 23.24
N ARG A 80 -6.48 -8.67 24.09
CA ARG A 80 -7.75 -9.26 24.52
C ARG A 80 -8.62 -8.27 25.27
N GLU A 81 -8.03 -7.37 26.06
CA GLU A 81 -8.77 -6.34 26.80
C GLU A 81 -9.66 -5.49 25.88
N PHE A 82 -9.32 -5.31 24.60
CA PHE A 82 -10.18 -4.60 23.65
C PHE A 82 -11.54 -5.30 23.45
N LEU A 83 -11.55 -6.63 23.43
CA LEU A 83 -12.71 -7.49 23.18
C LEU A 83 -13.34 -8.07 24.46
N LEU A 84 -12.88 -7.66 25.65
CA LEU A 84 -13.51 -8.03 26.92
C LEU A 84 -14.54 -6.97 27.34
N PRO A 85 -15.52 -7.31 28.19
CA PRO A 85 -16.46 -6.34 28.74
C PRO A 85 -15.73 -5.15 29.38
N GLY A 86 -16.10 -3.92 28.97
CA GLY A 86 -15.43 -2.68 29.40
C GLY A 86 -14.21 -2.27 28.54
N GLY A 87 -13.79 -3.12 27.61
CA GLY A 87 -12.74 -2.85 26.63
C GLY A 87 -13.04 -1.70 25.67
N GLY A 88 -12.03 -1.29 24.88
CA GLY A 88 -12.16 -0.24 23.88
C GLY A 88 -13.30 -0.50 22.88
N ILE A 89 -13.33 -1.69 22.29
CA ILE A 89 -14.39 -2.07 21.34
C ILE A 89 -15.73 -2.23 22.04
N ALA A 90 -15.75 -2.91 23.19
CA ALA A 90 -16.97 -3.15 23.95
C ALA A 90 -17.68 -1.84 24.33
N ARG A 91 -16.94 -0.81 24.73
CA ARG A 91 -17.48 0.52 25.04
C ARG A 91 -18.08 1.21 23.83
N LEU A 92 -17.43 1.13 22.67
CA LEU A 92 -17.90 1.76 21.43
C LEU A 92 -19.13 1.06 20.84
N MET A 93 -19.19 -0.28 20.94
CA MET A 93 -20.34 -1.05 20.46
C MET A 93 -21.56 -0.97 21.38
N GLY A 94 -21.36 -0.68 22.68
CA GLY A 94 -22.43 -0.54 23.66
C GLY A 94 -23.30 -1.79 23.75
N GLU A 95 -24.62 -1.64 23.64
CA GLU A 95 -25.59 -2.74 23.72
C GLU A 95 -25.47 -3.77 22.58
N LYS A 96 -24.78 -3.43 21.48
CA LYS A 96 -24.54 -4.36 20.36
C LYS A 96 -23.35 -5.27 20.61
N PHE A 97 -22.59 -5.04 21.67
CA PHE A 97 -21.44 -5.85 22.01
C PHE A 97 -21.88 -7.20 22.58
N GLU A 98 -21.27 -8.26 22.08
CA GLU A 98 -21.44 -9.61 22.58
C GLU A 98 -20.06 -10.25 22.73
N LEU A 99 -19.76 -10.78 23.91
CA LEU A 99 -18.52 -11.50 24.15
C LEU A 99 -18.57 -12.84 23.43
N ARG A 100 -17.56 -13.13 22.62
CA ARG A 100 -17.43 -14.38 21.86
C ARG A 100 -16.05 -14.98 22.06
N ASP A 101 -15.98 -16.13 22.71
CA ASP A 101 -14.71 -16.81 23.02
C ASP A 101 -13.91 -17.16 21.76
N GLU A 102 -14.61 -17.48 20.66
CA GLU A 102 -14.00 -17.74 19.35
C GLU A 102 -13.23 -16.52 18.81
N GLN A 103 -13.71 -15.30 19.07
CA GLN A 103 -13.01 -14.08 18.66
C GLN A 103 -11.71 -13.90 19.44
N LEU A 104 -11.70 -14.21 20.73
CA LEU A 104 -10.52 -14.15 21.57
C LEU A 104 -9.49 -15.19 21.13
N ALA A 105 -9.92 -16.44 20.91
CA ALA A 105 -9.04 -17.52 20.44
C ALA A 105 -8.42 -17.21 19.07
N MET A 106 -9.19 -16.64 18.14
CA MET A 106 -8.68 -16.17 16.85
C MET A 106 -7.67 -15.04 17.04
N LEU A 107 -7.97 -14.05 17.89
CA LEU A 107 -7.06 -12.93 18.17
C LEU A 107 -5.72 -13.40 18.75
N GLU A 108 -5.74 -14.34 19.69
CA GLU A 108 -4.54 -14.95 20.28
C GLU A 108 -3.70 -15.65 19.21
N THR A 109 -4.36 -16.42 18.33
CA THR A 109 -3.71 -17.14 17.23
C THR A 109 -3.07 -16.18 16.23
N VAL A 110 -3.76 -15.09 15.88
CA VAL A 110 -3.26 -14.06 14.98
C VAL A 110 -2.08 -13.33 15.63
N ALA A 111 -2.19 -12.88 16.88
CA ALA A 111 -1.11 -12.21 17.59
C ALA A 111 0.16 -13.06 17.67
N ALA A 112 0.03 -14.36 17.97
CA ALA A 112 1.14 -15.30 17.95
C ALA A 112 1.77 -15.42 16.54
N ALA A 113 0.96 -15.44 15.48
CA ALA A 113 1.46 -15.49 14.11
C ALA A 113 2.28 -14.25 13.72
N PHE A 114 1.85 -13.06 14.15
CA PHE A 114 2.60 -11.82 13.98
C PHE A 114 3.94 -11.87 14.74
N ASN A 115 3.92 -12.25 16.02
CA ASN A 115 5.12 -12.33 16.86
C ASN A 115 6.15 -13.33 16.33
N GLU A 116 5.71 -14.53 15.95
CA GLU A 116 6.58 -15.63 15.52
C GLU A 116 6.94 -15.59 14.04
N SER A 117 6.41 -14.61 13.28
CA SER A 117 6.58 -14.52 11.83
C SER A 117 6.22 -15.80 11.06
N ARG A 118 5.10 -16.42 11.43
CA ARG A 118 4.62 -17.66 10.81
C ARG A 118 3.31 -17.46 10.03
N ILE A 119 3.03 -18.41 9.15
CA ILE A 119 1.73 -18.51 8.48
C ILE A 119 0.76 -19.22 9.42
N SER A 120 -0.43 -18.64 9.60
CA SER A 120 -1.53 -19.27 10.33
C SER A 120 -2.75 -19.37 9.42
N LEU A 121 -3.40 -20.54 9.44
CA LEU A 121 -4.65 -20.79 8.72
C LEU A 121 -5.75 -20.99 9.76
N ILE A 122 -6.77 -20.15 9.71
CA ILE A 122 -7.86 -20.14 10.69
C ILE A 122 -9.18 -20.28 9.94
N GLU A 123 -9.91 -21.33 10.25
CA GLU A 123 -11.31 -21.47 9.85
C GLU A 123 -12.19 -20.96 10.99
N ALA A 124 -13.05 -19.99 10.69
CA ALA A 124 -14.01 -19.46 11.64
C ALA A 124 -15.40 -19.44 11.01
N GLY A 125 -16.46 -19.66 11.79
CA GLY A 125 -17.84 -19.64 11.28
C GLY A 125 -18.27 -18.26 10.77
N THR A 126 -19.19 -18.18 9.82
CA THR A 126 -19.78 -16.90 9.38
C THR A 126 -20.49 -16.19 10.53
N GLY A 127 -20.42 -14.86 10.60
CA GLY A 127 -21.11 -14.06 11.63
C GLY A 127 -20.42 -14.02 13.00
N THR A 128 -19.28 -14.67 13.17
CA THR A 128 -18.48 -14.70 14.42
C THR A 128 -17.76 -13.38 14.72
N GLY A 129 -17.80 -12.39 13.82
CA GLY A 129 -17.10 -11.10 13.98
C GLY A 129 -15.57 -11.21 13.93
N LYS A 130 -15.06 -12.11 13.07
CA LYS A 130 -13.64 -12.39 12.80
C LYS A 130 -12.82 -11.15 12.50
N THR A 131 -13.45 -10.15 11.88
CA THR A 131 -12.80 -8.93 11.43
C THR A 131 -12.02 -8.26 12.55
N LEU A 132 -12.62 -8.11 13.72
CA LEU A 132 -11.97 -7.47 14.85
C LEU A 132 -10.80 -8.30 15.38
N SER A 133 -10.93 -9.62 15.37
CA SER A 133 -9.89 -10.55 15.85
C SER A 133 -8.60 -10.47 15.03
N TYR A 134 -8.66 -10.13 13.74
CA TYR A 134 -7.45 -9.87 12.95
C TYR A 134 -7.07 -8.39 12.88
N LEU A 135 -8.03 -7.45 12.94
CA LEU A 135 -7.76 -6.02 12.87
C LEU A 135 -6.98 -5.51 14.08
N ILE A 136 -7.38 -5.89 15.29
CA ILE A 136 -6.76 -5.45 16.53
C ILE A 136 -5.26 -5.79 16.56
N PRO A 137 -4.83 -7.05 16.37
CA PRO A 137 -3.40 -7.37 16.32
C PRO A 137 -2.68 -6.76 15.12
N ALA A 138 -3.33 -6.62 13.96
CA ALA A 138 -2.74 -5.97 12.78
C ALA A 138 -2.40 -4.49 13.04
N VAL A 139 -3.35 -3.74 13.61
CA VAL A 139 -3.16 -2.33 13.97
C VAL A 139 -2.11 -2.19 15.08
N ALA A 140 -2.21 -3.00 16.14
CA ALA A 140 -1.24 -2.98 17.23
C ALA A 140 0.18 -3.27 16.74
N TRP A 141 0.34 -4.22 15.81
CA TRP A 141 1.63 -4.51 15.19
C TRP A 141 2.16 -3.30 14.43
N SER A 142 1.29 -2.66 13.64
CA SER A 142 1.69 -1.52 12.83
C SER A 142 2.14 -0.32 13.67
N LEU A 143 1.42 -0.02 14.75
CA LEU A 143 1.76 1.07 15.67
C LEU A 143 3.07 0.82 16.42
N ARG A 144 3.27 -0.39 16.95
CA ARG A 144 4.46 -0.74 17.73
C ARG A 144 5.72 -0.84 16.87
N ASN A 145 5.62 -1.53 15.73
CA ASN A 145 6.79 -1.86 14.92
C ASN A 145 7.03 -0.86 13.77
N GLY A 146 6.07 0.04 13.49
CA GLY A 146 6.13 0.93 12.32
C GLY A 146 6.04 0.17 10.99
N GLU A 147 5.54 -1.07 11.02
CA GLU A 147 5.41 -1.91 9.84
C GLU A 147 4.00 -1.83 9.26
N ARG A 148 3.91 -1.62 7.95
CA ARG A 148 2.64 -1.64 7.24
C ARG A 148 2.04 -3.04 7.24
N VAL A 149 0.73 -3.12 7.51
CA VAL A 149 -0.04 -4.36 7.40
C VAL A 149 -1.04 -4.25 6.26
N VAL A 150 -1.08 -5.28 5.40
CA VAL A 150 -2.04 -5.39 4.29
C VAL A 150 -3.15 -6.35 4.68
N ILE A 151 -4.40 -5.96 4.47
CA ILE A 151 -5.58 -6.80 4.58
C ILE A 151 -6.12 -7.00 3.18
N SER A 152 -6.16 -8.25 2.75
CA SER A 152 -6.66 -8.62 1.44
C SER A 152 -7.99 -9.32 1.57
N THR A 153 -9.00 -8.92 0.79
CA THR A 153 -10.31 -9.59 0.74
C THR A 153 -10.78 -9.75 -0.70
N ASN A 154 -11.88 -10.47 -0.91
CA ASN A 154 -12.29 -10.95 -2.23
C ASN A 154 -13.04 -9.92 -3.09
N THR A 155 -13.92 -9.09 -2.52
CA THR A 155 -14.78 -8.18 -3.30
C THR A 155 -14.62 -6.73 -2.90
N ILE A 156 -15.03 -5.79 -3.76
CA ILE A 156 -15.01 -4.34 -3.43
C ILE A 156 -15.95 -4.05 -2.27
N ASN A 157 -17.16 -4.62 -2.29
CA ASN A 157 -18.15 -4.44 -1.21
C ASN A 157 -17.63 -4.90 0.16
N LEU A 158 -16.87 -6.01 0.22
CA LEU A 158 -16.24 -6.44 1.47
C LEU A 158 -15.16 -5.45 1.93
N GLN A 159 -14.37 -4.89 1.00
CA GLN A 159 -13.40 -3.86 1.32
C GLN A 159 -14.06 -2.59 1.87
N GLU A 160 -15.19 -2.19 1.28
CA GLU A 160 -15.98 -1.04 1.73
C GLU A 160 -16.57 -1.27 3.11
N GLN A 161 -17.12 -2.46 3.39
CA GLN A 161 -17.59 -2.80 4.73
C GLN A 161 -16.48 -2.67 5.79
N LEU A 162 -15.25 -3.10 5.46
CA LEU A 162 -14.11 -2.93 6.35
C LEU A 162 -13.81 -1.45 6.59
N ILE A 163 -13.77 -0.63 5.53
CA ILE A 163 -13.36 0.77 5.56
C ILE A 163 -14.41 1.69 6.18
N GLU A 164 -15.70 1.41 5.98
CA GLU A 164 -16.80 2.26 6.44
C GLU A 164 -17.29 1.93 7.85
N LYS A 165 -17.02 0.72 8.34
CA LYS A 165 -17.58 0.24 9.61
C LYS A 165 -16.55 -0.37 10.54
N ASP A 166 -15.88 -1.44 10.12
CA ASP A 166 -15.08 -2.25 11.04
C ASP A 166 -13.75 -1.57 11.42
N ILE A 167 -13.05 -0.96 10.46
CA ILE A 167 -11.79 -0.23 10.68
C ILE A 167 -12.03 1.09 11.44
N PRO A 168 -13.03 1.93 11.14
CA PRO A 168 -13.33 3.12 11.94
C PRO A 168 -13.56 2.81 13.42
N LEU A 169 -14.24 1.70 13.72
CA LEU A 169 -14.44 1.24 15.10
C LEU A 169 -13.10 0.92 15.80
N VAL A 170 -12.21 0.22 15.10
CA VAL A 170 -10.85 -0.07 15.62
C VAL A 170 -10.01 1.20 15.71
N HIS A 171 -10.13 2.11 14.74
CA HIS A 171 -9.46 3.41 14.73
C HIS A 171 -9.79 4.23 15.98
N GLU A 172 -11.07 4.34 16.31
CA GLU A 172 -11.51 5.02 17.53
C GLU A 172 -11.05 4.29 18.80
N ALA A 173 -11.09 2.95 18.81
CA ALA A 173 -10.63 2.16 19.96
C ALA A 173 -9.13 2.35 20.25
N PHE A 174 -8.33 2.63 19.23
CA PHE A 174 -6.90 2.96 19.32
C PHE A 174 -6.65 4.49 19.36
N GLY A 175 -7.66 5.31 19.68
CA GLY A 175 -7.49 6.75 19.87
C GLY A 175 -7.16 7.54 18.60
N GLY A 176 -7.35 6.95 17.43
CA GLY A 176 -7.08 7.59 16.14
C GLY A 176 -5.60 7.62 15.73
N GLU A 177 -4.76 6.78 16.33
CA GLU A 177 -3.30 6.85 16.16
C GLU A 177 -2.75 6.28 14.84
N PHE A 178 -3.58 5.65 14.00
CA PHE A 178 -3.15 5.05 12.73
C PHE A 178 -3.97 5.51 11.54
N ASN A 179 -3.33 5.64 10.38
CA ASN A 179 -4.00 5.89 9.10
C ASN A 179 -4.24 4.57 8.35
N TYR A 180 -5.36 4.52 7.65
CA TYR A 180 -5.72 3.39 6.79
C TYR A 180 -6.17 3.89 5.42
N SER A 181 -5.98 3.06 4.39
CA SER A 181 -6.40 3.39 3.02
C SER A 181 -6.97 2.18 2.30
N LEU A 182 -8.00 2.42 1.49
CA LEU A 182 -8.52 1.48 0.51
C LEU A 182 -7.72 1.60 -0.79
N VAL A 183 -7.16 0.49 -1.27
CA VAL A 183 -6.42 0.48 -2.53
C VAL A 183 -7.29 -0.08 -3.65
N LYS A 184 -7.63 0.80 -4.59
CA LYS A 184 -8.36 0.44 -5.81
C LYS A 184 -7.44 0.43 -7.03
N GLY A 185 -7.82 -0.35 -8.04
CA GLY A 185 -7.17 -0.32 -9.35
C GLY A 185 -7.38 1.03 -10.05
N MET A 186 -6.46 1.43 -10.94
CA MET A 186 -6.49 2.75 -11.59
C MET A 186 -7.83 3.04 -12.32
N GLY A 187 -8.42 2.02 -12.95
CA GLY A 187 -9.71 2.13 -13.65
C GLY A 187 -10.91 2.43 -12.75
N ASN A 188 -10.76 2.41 -11.42
CA ASN A 188 -11.83 2.79 -10.49
C ASN A 188 -11.87 4.28 -10.20
N TYR A 189 -10.98 5.09 -10.80
CA TYR A 189 -10.94 6.53 -10.57
C TYR A 189 -11.28 7.29 -11.84
N LEU A 190 -12.04 8.37 -11.69
CA LEU A 190 -12.31 9.32 -12.76
C LEU A 190 -11.03 10.03 -13.22
N CYS A 191 -10.84 10.18 -14.53
CA CYS A 191 -9.73 10.92 -15.10
C CYS A 191 -10.18 12.27 -15.64
N LEU A 192 -9.90 13.34 -14.87
CA LEU A 192 -10.28 14.72 -15.22
C LEU A 192 -9.90 15.15 -16.65
N LEU A 193 -8.75 14.69 -17.17
CA LEU A 193 -8.36 15.00 -18.55
C LEU A 193 -9.27 14.35 -19.60
N ARG A 194 -9.67 13.09 -19.36
CA ARG A 194 -10.53 12.35 -20.27
C ARG A 194 -11.95 12.87 -20.18
N THR A 195 -12.41 13.16 -18.96
CA THR A 195 -13.67 13.85 -18.70
C THR A 195 -13.77 15.18 -19.47
N GLU A 196 -12.72 16.01 -19.47
CA GLU A 196 -12.69 17.24 -20.28
C GLU A 196 -12.73 16.96 -21.79
N THR A 197 -11.94 15.98 -22.26
CA THR A 197 -11.91 15.61 -23.69
C THR A 197 -13.27 15.10 -24.17
N VAL A 198 -13.96 14.31 -23.34
CA VAL A 198 -15.31 13.80 -23.64
C VAL A 198 -16.32 14.94 -23.61
N ASN A 199 -16.21 15.89 -22.68
CA ASN A 199 -17.08 17.06 -22.62
C ASN A 199 -16.94 17.96 -23.87
N GLU A 200 -15.72 18.15 -24.38
CA GLU A 200 -15.48 18.90 -25.63
C GLU A 200 -16.09 18.21 -26.86
N GLY A 201 -16.08 16.87 -26.88
CA GLY A 201 -16.64 16.03 -27.95
C GLY A 201 -18.07 15.53 -27.70
N LEU A 202 -18.75 16.01 -26.66
CA LEU A 202 -20.01 15.46 -26.17
C LEU A 202 -21.12 15.50 -27.25
N PHE A 203 -21.12 16.53 -28.08
CA PHE A 203 -22.07 16.73 -29.18
C PHE A 203 -21.84 15.80 -30.39
N GLU A 204 -20.73 15.07 -30.44
CA GLU A 204 -20.44 14.08 -31.50
C GLU A 204 -20.87 12.65 -31.12
N ILE A 205 -21.43 12.47 -29.92
CA ILE A 205 -21.94 11.18 -29.43
C ILE A 205 -23.31 10.91 -30.05
N ALA A 206 -23.49 9.73 -30.64
CA ALA A 206 -24.66 9.39 -31.45
C ALA A 206 -25.86 8.83 -30.66
N ASP A 207 -25.73 8.69 -29.33
CA ASP A 207 -26.72 8.04 -28.47
C ASP A 207 -27.10 8.97 -27.29
N ASP A 208 -28.38 9.35 -27.21
CA ASP A 208 -28.91 10.29 -26.21
C ASP A 208 -28.76 9.75 -24.78
N ASP A 209 -28.86 8.43 -24.58
CA ASP A 209 -28.75 7.79 -23.26
C ASP A 209 -27.31 7.87 -22.72
N GLU A 210 -26.33 7.74 -23.61
CA GLU A 210 -24.91 7.89 -23.26
C GLU A 210 -24.57 9.34 -22.89
N VAL A 211 -25.11 10.32 -23.65
CA VAL A 211 -24.91 11.75 -23.36
C VAL A 211 -25.46 12.09 -21.97
N GLY A 212 -26.64 11.58 -21.61
CA GLY A 212 -27.23 11.76 -20.28
C GLY A 212 -26.31 11.24 -19.18
N THR A 213 -25.86 9.99 -19.30
CA THR A 213 -24.98 9.35 -18.30
C THR A 213 -23.65 10.10 -18.14
N ILE A 214 -23.04 10.53 -19.24
CA ILE A 214 -21.80 11.30 -19.20
C ILE A 214 -22.02 12.66 -18.52
N THR A 215 -23.14 13.30 -18.78
CA THR A 215 -23.51 14.58 -18.15
C THR A 215 -23.65 14.42 -16.63
N ASP A 216 -24.29 13.34 -16.17
CA ASP A 216 -24.41 13.04 -14.74
C ASP A 216 -23.04 12.81 -14.09
N ILE A 217 -22.13 12.08 -14.76
CA ILE A 217 -20.75 11.89 -14.29
C ILE A 217 -20.00 13.23 -14.24
N LEU A 218 -20.19 14.12 -15.22
CA LEU A 218 -19.56 15.43 -15.28
C LEU A 218 -20.01 16.35 -14.14
N GLU A 219 -21.29 16.31 -13.77
CA GLU A 219 -21.79 17.05 -12.60
C GLU A 219 -21.28 16.45 -11.29
N TRP A 220 -21.29 15.12 -11.16
CA TRP A 220 -20.72 14.43 -10.00
C TRP A 220 -19.22 14.73 -9.82
N ALA A 221 -18.46 14.81 -10.91
CA ALA A 221 -17.04 15.11 -10.89
C ALA A 221 -16.69 16.46 -10.24
N LYS A 222 -17.66 17.39 -10.15
CA LYS A 222 -17.48 18.70 -9.51
C LYS A 222 -17.62 18.65 -7.99
N VAL A 223 -18.28 17.61 -7.45
CA VAL A 223 -18.66 17.51 -6.04
C VAL A 223 -18.02 16.33 -5.30
N THR A 224 -17.56 15.30 -6.02
CA THR A 224 -16.87 14.15 -5.42
C THR A 224 -15.54 14.55 -4.78
N ASP A 225 -15.21 13.93 -3.63
CA ASP A 225 -13.93 14.14 -2.95
C ASP A 225 -12.83 13.17 -3.42
N ASP A 226 -13.19 11.91 -3.68
CA ASP A 226 -12.23 10.85 -4.00
C ASP A 226 -12.24 10.43 -5.48
N GLY A 227 -13.28 10.83 -6.23
CA GLY A 227 -13.46 10.54 -7.65
C GLY A 227 -13.48 9.05 -7.98
N SER A 228 -13.86 8.20 -7.02
CA SER A 228 -13.94 6.76 -7.20
C SER A 228 -15.31 6.32 -7.71
N LEU A 229 -15.34 5.26 -8.52
CA LEU A 229 -16.59 4.72 -9.07
C LEU A 229 -17.61 4.33 -7.99
N SER A 230 -17.14 3.91 -6.82
CA SER A 230 -18.00 3.53 -5.69
C SER A 230 -18.67 4.72 -5.00
N ASP A 231 -18.09 5.92 -5.10
CA ASP A 231 -18.70 7.16 -4.58
C ASP A 231 -19.81 7.69 -5.51
N LEU A 232 -19.96 7.11 -6.70
CA LEU A 232 -21.03 7.44 -7.63
C LEU A 232 -22.34 6.80 -7.18
N SER A 233 -23.42 7.58 -7.12
CA SER A 233 -24.74 7.14 -6.62
C SER A 233 -25.49 6.17 -7.54
N PHE A 234 -24.96 5.93 -8.75
CA PHE A 234 -25.52 5.04 -9.74
C PHE A 234 -24.41 4.22 -10.41
N THR A 235 -24.78 3.10 -11.03
CA THR A 235 -23.85 2.26 -11.78
C THR A 235 -23.88 2.67 -13.27
N PRO A 236 -22.82 3.31 -13.79
CA PRO A 236 -22.74 3.66 -15.19
C PRO A 236 -22.49 2.39 -16.03
N PRO A 237 -22.92 2.36 -17.31
CA PRO A 237 -22.49 1.32 -18.23
C PRO A 237 -20.96 1.29 -18.36
N ASP A 238 -20.40 0.08 -18.46
CA ASP A 238 -18.94 -0.14 -18.51
C ASP A 238 -18.26 0.65 -19.64
N ASP A 239 -18.91 0.74 -20.80
CA ASP A 239 -18.42 1.44 -21.98
C ASP A 239 -18.40 2.97 -21.80
N VAL A 240 -19.35 3.51 -21.04
CA VAL A 240 -19.38 4.92 -20.65
C VAL A 240 -18.27 5.21 -19.64
N TRP A 241 -18.16 4.40 -18.58
CA TRP A 241 -17.13 4.58 -17.57
C TRP A 241 -15.72 4.45 -18.16
N ASP A 242 -15.52 3.49 -19.05
CA ASP A 242 -14.27 3.27 -19.77
C ASP A 242 -13.82 4.49 -20.56
N LYS A 243 -14.73 5.39 -20.98
CA LYS A 243 -14.39 6.64 -21.71
C LYS A 243 -13.81 7.72 -20.80
N VAL A 244 -14.19 7.74 -19.51
CA VAL A 244 -13.86 8.81 -18.56
C VAL A 244 -12.89 8.38 -17.45
N SER A 245 -12.74 7.07 -17.19
CA SER A 245 -11.89 6.53 -16.13
C SER A 245 -10.38 6.65 -16.40
N ALA A 246 -9.54 6.55 -15.38
CA ALA A 246 -8.09 6.58 -15.53
C ALA A 246 -7.55 5.25 -16.07
N GLU A 247 -6.52 5.34 -16.93
CA GLU A 247 -5.90 4.17 -17.54
C GLU A 247 -4.38 4.33 -17.67
N SER A 248 -3.66 3.24 -17.39
CA SER A 248 -2.19 3.22 -17.32
C SER A 248 -1.53 3.67 -18.62
N ASP A 249 -2.06 3.24 -19.76
CA ASP A 249 -1.44 3.42 -21.07
C ASP A 249 -1.59 4.83 -21.63
N SER A 250 -2.66 5.53 -21.26
CA SER A 250 -2.93 6.91 -21.70
C SER A 250 -2.59 7.96 -20.65
N CYS A 251 -2.23 7.55 -19.44
CA CYS A 251 -1.91 8.48 -18.35
C CYS A 251 -0.59 9.22 -18.62
N LEU A 252 -0.66 10.56 -18.62
CA LEU A 252 0.53 11.44 -18.77
C LEU A 252 1.39 11.52 -17.50
N ARG A 253 0.92 10.92 -16.39
CA ARG A 253 1.59 10.90 -15.08
C ARG A 253 1.96 12.31 -14.62
N ALA A 254 3.21 12.54 -14.22
CA ALA A 254 3.72 13.85 -13.78
C ALA A 254 3.59 14.97 -14.82
N ARG A 255 3.39 14.64 -16.12
CA ARG A 255 3.18 15.64 -17.18
C ARG A 255 1.71 16.02 -17.36
N CYS A 256 0.78 15.39 -16.63
CA CYS A 256 -0.64 15.69 -16.72
C CYS A 256 -0.92 17.10 -16.15
N PRO A 257 -1.66 17.97 -16.87
CA PRO A 257 -2.03 19.30 -16.34
C PRO A 257 -2.87 19.20 -15.05
N TYR A 258 -3.54 18.07 -14.85
CA TYR A 258 -4.38 17.79 -13.68
C TYR A 258 -3.69 17.01 -12.57
N TYR A 259 -2.37 16.80 -12.64
CA TYR A 259 -1.64 15.95 -11.69
C TYR A 259 -1.90 16.32 -10.22
N SER A 260 -1.91 17.62 -9.89
CA SER A 260 -2.14 18.10 -8.52
C SER A 260 -3.51 17.71 -7.96
N ARG A 261 -4.56 17.80 -8.80
CA ARG A 261 -5.96 17.49 -8.49
C ARG A 261 -6.41 16.10 -8.95
N CYS A 262 -5.49 15.23 -9.36
CA CYS A 262 -5.82 13.91 -9.89
C CYS A 262 -6.22 12.96 -8.76
N PHE A 263 -7.47 12.47 -8.78
CA PHE A 263 -8.02 11.52 -7.81
C PHE A 263 -7.14 10.28 -7.58
N PHE A 264 -6.71 9.62 -8.66
CA PHE A 264 -5.81 8.47 -8.55
C PHE A 264 -4.50 8.80 -7.81
N TYR A 265 -3.84 9.93 -8.12
CA TYR A 265 -2.59 10.31 -7.45
C TYR A 265 -2.80 10.90 -6.06
N LYS A 266 -3.98 11.48 -5.76
CA LYS A 266 -4.40 11.80 -4.37
C LYS A 266 -4.42 10.51 -3.55
N SER A 267 -5.17 9.50 -4.00
CA SER A 267 -5.24 8.19 -3.34
C SER A 267 -3.87 7.52 -3.20
N ARG A 268 -3.00 7.57 -4.23
CA ARG A 268 -1.64 6.99 -4.12
C ARG A 268 -0.78 7.63 -3.03
N ARG A 269 -0.96 8.93 -2.77
CA ARG A 269 -0.24 9.64 -1.70
C ARG A 269 -0.77 9.21 -0.32
N GLU A 270 -2.09 9.08 -0.18
CA GLU A 270 -2.72 8.57 1.05
C GLU A 270 -2.23 7.15 1.37
N ILE A 271 -2.27 6.25 0.38
CA ILE A 271 -1.78 4.86 0.47
C ILE A 271 -0.33 4.81 0.93
N ALA A 272 0.54 5.69 0.41
CA ALA A 272 1.95 5.73 0.79
C ALA A 272 2.17 6.08 2.27
N SER A 273 1.26 6.87 2.85
CA SER A 273 1.32 7.31 4.25
C SER A 273 0.54 6.41 5.23
N SER A 274 -0.27 5.48 4.73
CA SER A 274 -1.10 4.61 5.59
C SER A 274 -0.34 3.43 6.17
N GLN A 275 -0.63 3.15 7.43
CA GLN A 275 -0.16 2.00 8.22
C GLN A 275 -0.93 0.73 7.87
N LEU A 276 -2.23 0.85 7.60
CA LEU A 276 -3.09 -0.27 7.25
C LEU A 276 -3.62 -0.10 5.82
N LEU A 277 -3.42 -1.10 4.96
CA LEU A 277 -3.96 -1.07 3.60
C LEU A 277 -5.00 -2.16 3.43
N VAL A 278 -6.17 -1.80 2.91
CA VAL A 278 -7.20 -2.74 2.49
C VAL A 278 -7.15 -2.88 0.98
N VAL A 279 -7.01 -4.11 0.48
CA VAL A 279 -6.82 -4.40 -0.94
C VAL A 279 -7.65 -5.59 -1.39
N ASN A 280 -7.94 -5.67 -2.68
CA ASN A 280 -8.46 -6.89 -3.26
C ASN A 280 -7.37 -7.96 -3.45
N HIS A 281 -7.70 -9.25 -3.34
CA HIS A 281 -6.79 -10.36 -3.66
C HIS A 281 -6.12 -10.20 -5.03
N HIS A 282 -6.86 -9.87 -6.07
CA HIS A 282 -6.34 -9.66 -7.42
C HIS A 282 -5.27 -8.57 -7.47
N LEU A 283 -5.52 -7.44 -6.80
CA LEU A 283 -4.56 -6.34 -6.76
C LEU A 283 -3.29 -6.72 -5.99
N LEU A 284 -3.44 -7.44 -4.87
CA LEU A 284 -2.32 -7.94 -4.09
C LEU A 284 -1.45 -8.89 -4.92
N PHE A 285 -2.06 -9.85 -5.62
CA PHE A 285 -1.31 -10.78 -6.48
C PHE A 285 -0.65 -10.08 -7.67
N SER A 286 -1.29 -9.05 -8.23
CA SER A 286 -0.67 -8.19 -9.25
C SER A 286 0.59 -7.52 -8.71
N ASP A 287 0.51 -6.93 -7.51
CA ASP A 287 1.65 -6.27 -6.85
C ASP A 287 2.81 -7.25 -6.60
N LEU A 288 2.50 -8.41 -6.01
CA LEU A 288 3.50 -9.45 -5.72
C LEU A 288 4.17 -9.98 -7.00
N SER A 289 3.41 -10.13 -8.08
CA SER A 289 3.95 -10.59 -9.37
C SER A 289 4.92 -9.56 -9.97
N ILE A 290 4.61 -8.27 -9.88
CA ILE A 290 5.49 -7.21 -10.39
C ILE A 290 6.75 -7.11 -9.52
N LYS A 291 6.60 -7.14 -8.19
CA LYS A 291 7.74 -7.12 -7.25
C LYS A 291 8.65 -8.34 -7.43
N GLY A 292 8.09 -9.53 -7.67
CA GLY A 292 8.87 -10.74 -7.92
C GLY A 292 9.62 -10.75 -9.25
N ALA A 293 9.14 -10.00 -10.26
CA ALA A 293 9.79 -9.89 -11.57
C ALA A 293 10.85 -8.78 -11.65
N SER A 294 10.91 -7.88 -10.65
CA SER A 294 11.81 -6.74 -10.61
C SER A 294 12.92 -6.94 -9.58
N GLU A 295 14.18 -6.72 -9.96
CA GLU A 295 15.30 -6.68 -9.01
C GLU A 295 15.24 -5.44 -8.09
N LYS A 296 14.44 -4.44 -8.44
CA LYS A 296 14.21 -3.23 -7.62
C LYS A 296 13.00 -3.43 -6.72
N SER A 297 13.19 -3.26 -5.42
CA SER A 297 12.18 -3.37 -4.35
C SER A 297 11.01 -2.38 -4.47
N ASP A 298 11.18 -1.32 -5.27
CA ASP A 298 10.23 -0.20 -5.41
C ASP A 298 9.31 -0.29 -6.64
N ALA A 299 9.36 -1.39 -7.40
CA ALA A 299 8.60 -1.54 -8.64
C ALA A 299 7.11 -1.92 -8.45
N GLY A 300 6.54 -1.74 -7.26
CA GLY A 300 5.20 -2.22 -6.89
C GLY A 300 4.04 -1.25 -7.13
N ILE A 301 2.82 -1.78 -7.04
CA ILE A 301 1.57 -1.02 -6.89
C ILE A 301 1.42 -0.56 -5.44
N LEU A 302 1.76 -1.44 -4.49
CA LEU A 302 1.64 -1.21 -3.06
C LEU A 302 3.00 -0.79 -2.49
N PRO A 303 3.02 0.14 -1.52
CA PRO A 303 4.20 0.38 -0.69
C PRO A 303 4.76 -0.91 -0.06
N PRO A 304 6.01 -0.91 0.42
CA PRO A 304 6.56 -2.07 1.13
C PRO A 304 5.71 -2.48 2.34
N PHE A 305 5.57 -3.79 2.53
CA PHE A 305 4.89 -4.42 3.67
C PHE A 305 5.54 -5.79 3.95
N LYS A 306 5.55 -6.21 5.22
CA LYS A 306 6.05 -7.53 5.65
C LYS A 306 4.95 -8.44 6.18
N ARG A 307 3.76 -7.89 6.47
CA ARG A 307 2.62 -8.60 7.08
C ARG A 307 1.39 -8.50 6.20
N VAL A 308 0.69 -9.62 6.05
CA VAL A 308 -0.55 -9.71 5.28
C VAL A 308 -1.56 -10.58 6.01
N VAL A 309 -2.81 -10.13 6.02
CA VAL A 309 -3.98 -10.92 6.42
C VAL A 309 -4.81 -11.18 5.18
N PHE A 310 -5.13 -12.43 4.90
CA PHE A 310 -6.08 -12.78 3.86
C PHE A 310 -7.43 -13.12 4.49
N ASP A 311 -8.40 -12.24 4.30
CA ASP A 311 -9.80 -12.48 4.62
C ASP A 311 -10.51 -13.17 3.45
N GLU A 312 -11.49 -14.01 3.74
CA GLU A 312 -12.15 -14.86 2.74
C GLU A 312 -11.15 -15.65 1.87
N ALA A 313 -10.12 -16.20 2.54
CA ALA A 313 -8.96 -16.83 1.94
C ALA A 313 -9.26 -17.99 0.95
N HIS A 314 -10.47 -18.53 0.99
CA HIS A 314 -10.93 -19.56 0.06
C HIS A 314 -10.99 -19.07 -1.41
N HIS A 315 -11.00 -17.76 -1.64
CA HIS A 315 -10.95 -17.15 -2.98
C HIS A 315 -9.53 -16.86 -3.50
N ILE A 316 -8.50 -17.07 -2.67
CA ILE A 316 -7.11 -16.77 -3.03
C ILE A 316 -6.65 -17.56 -4.25
N THR A 317 -7.03 -18.83 -4.36
CA THR A 317 -6.60 -19.71 -5.47
C THR A 317 -7.08 -19.20 -6.82
N ASP A 318 -8.32 -18.70 -6.88
CA ASP A 318 -8.90 -18.14 -8.10
C ASP A 318 -8.20 -16.83 -8.48
N ALA A 319 -7.97 -15.97 -7.48
CA ALA A 319 -7.26 -14.72 -7.68
C ALA A 319 -5.83 -14.94 -8.17
N ALA A 320 -5.07 -15.85 -7.55
CA ALA A 320 -3.72 -16.19 -7.96
C ALA A 320 -3.70 -16.78 -9.39
N THR A 321 -4.58 -17.75 -9.67
CA THR A 321 -4.65 -18.41 -10.99
C THR A 321 -4.95 -17.42 -12.11
N SER A 322 -5.82 -16.44 -11.85
CA SER A 322 -6.16 -15.40 -12.84
C SER A 322 -4.99 -14.49 -13.23
N HIS A 323 -4.03 -14.28 -12.33
CA HIS A 323 -2.85 -13.42 -12.56
C HIS A 323 -1.64 -14.16 -13.11
N PHE A 324 -1.50 -15.45 -12.80
CA PHE A 324 -0.53 -16.32 -13.47
C PHE A 324 -1.07 -16.88 -14.81
N GLY A 325 -2.34 -16.60 -15.14
CA GLY A 325 -2.98 -16.92 -16.42
C GLY A 325 -3.05 -15.72 -17.37
N MET A 326 -3.05 -15.96 -18.68
CA MET A 326 -3.24 -14.92 -19.70
C MET A 326 -4.71 -14.86 -20.13
N ARG A 327 -5.34 -13.68 -20.06
CA ARG A 327 -6.69 -13.45 -20.59
C ARG A 327 -6.64 -12.45 -21.75
N ALA A 328 -7.21 -12.84 -22.89
CA ALA A 328 -7.40 -11.96 -24.04
C ALA A 328 -8.91 -11.75 -24.26
N THR A 329 -9.35 -10.49 -24.33
CA THR A 329 -10.74 -10.14 -24.65
C THR A 329 -10.82 -9.59 -26.07
N LYS A 330 -11.92 -9.87 -26.78
CA LYS A 330 -12.17 -9.34 -28.13
C LYS A 330 -12.05 -7.82 -28.18
N TYR A 331 -12.55 -7.13 -27.15
CA TYR A 331 -12.44 -5.68 -27.03
C TYR A 331 -10.99 -5.21 -26.83
N GLY A 332 -10.24 -5.85 -25.92
CA GLY A 332 -8.82 -5.55 -25.70
C GLY A 332 -7.97 -5.75 -26.96
N ILE A 333 -8.25 -6.80 -27.74
CA ILE A 333 -7.59 -7.05 -29.02
C ILE A 333 -7.95 -5.96 -30.05
N ILE A 334 -9.25 -5.66 -30.24
CA ILE A 334 -9.71 -4.62 -31.18
C ILE A 334 -9.13 -3.26 -30.80
N ARG A 335 -9.00 -2.97 -29.50
CA ARG A 335 -8.42 -1.74 -28.98
C ARG A 335 -6.94 -1.59 -29.32
N VAL A 336 -6.12 -2.62 -29.12
CA VAL A 336 -4.70 -2.62 -29.51
C VAL A 336 -4.57 -2.41 -31.02
N LEU A 337 -5.41 -3.09 -31.82
CA LEU A 337 -5.43 -2.94 -33.28
C LEU A 337 -5.81 -1.51 -33.73
N ARG A 338 -6.78 -0.87 -33.06
CA ARG A 338 -7.16 0.53 -33.34
C ARG A 338 -6.03 1.51 -33.05
N ARG A 339 -5.21 1.28 -32.01
CA ARG A 339 -4.02 2.11 -31.73
C ARG A 339 -2.95 1.98 -32.82
N MET A 340 -2.75 0.79 -33.38
CA MET A 340 -1.83 0.59 -34.51
C MET A 340 -2.30 1.33 -35.77
N LYS A 341 -3.62 1.45 -35.98
CA LYS A 341 -4.20 2.14 -37.14
C LYS A 341 -4.06 3.67 -37.09
N ARG A 342 -3.86 4.27 -35.91
CA ARG A 342 -3.77 5.73 -35.73
C ARG A 342 -2.38 6.33 -36.02
N LYS A 343 -1.41 5.49 -36.44
CA LYS A 343 -0.06 5.90 -36.91
C LYS A 343 0.10 5.84 -38.44
N GLY A 344 -0.99 5.94 -39.19
CA GLY A 344 -1.00 6.06 -40.66
C GLY A 344 -1.28 7.49 -41.07
#